data_AF-A0A645HIH8-F1
#
_entry.id   AF-A0A645HIH8-F1
#
_cell.length_a   1.000
_cell.length_b   1.000
_cell.length_c   1.000
_cell.angle_alpha   90.00
_cell.angle_beta   90.00
_cell.angle_gamma   90.00
#
_symmetry.space_group_name_H-M   'P 1'
#
loop_
_entity.id
_entity.type
_entity.pdbx_description
1 polymer ?
#
loop_
_entity_poly.entity_id
_entity_poly.type
_entity_poly.pdbx_seq_one_letter_code
_entity_poly.pdbx_strand_id
1 'polypeptide(L)' 'MAGQSYHEILTNEQMIAEIDFIMAKGKLSVKMKAQEPVINADLVMNLKNARHPLIDPKNVVPSNINI' A
#
# COMPACT_ATOMS: atom_id res chain seq x y z
N MET A 1 -6.20 -33.30 23.44
CA MET A 1 -7.06 -32.95 22.29
C MET A 1 -7.13 -31.42 22.16
N ALA A 2 -5.98 -30.78 21.91
CA ALA A 2 -5.86 -29.32 21.75
C ALA A 2 -5.07 -28.95 20.47
N GLY A 3 -4.58 -29.94 19.72
CA GLY A 3 -3.80 -29.74 18.50
C GLY A 3 -4.56 -30.04 17.20
N GLN A 4 -5.83 -30.47 17.25
CA GLN A 4 -6.57 -30.87 16.04
C GLN A 4 -6.85 -29.69 15.09
N SER A 5 -7.09 -28.49 15.63
CA SER A 5 -7.36 -27.28 14.83
C SER A 5 -6.17 -26.32 14.73
N TYR A 6 -4.96 -26.76 15.11
CA TYR A 6 -3.77 -25.89 15.12
C TYR A 6 -3.49 -25.26 13.75
N HIS A 7 -3.52 -26.07 12.68
CA HIS A 7 -3.27 -25.59 11.32
C HIS A 7 -4.34 -24.61 10.82
N GLU A 8 -5.61 -24.85 11.16
CA GLU A 8 -6.74 -23.99 10.76
C GLU A 8 -6.64 -22.62 11.43
N ILE A 9 -6.32 -22.59 12.73
CA ILE A 9 -6.15 -21.35 13.49
C ILE A 9 -4.98 -20.54 12.94
N LEU A 10 -3.84 -21.19 12.66
CA LEU A 10 -2.69 -20.52 12.05
C LEU A 10 -3.02 -19.93 10.67
N THR A 11 -3.74 -20.69 9.84
CA THR A 11 -4.13 -20.23 8.50
C THR A 11 -5.07 -19.02 8.60
N ASN A 12 -6.03 -19.06 9.52
CA ASN A 12 -6.93 -17.93 9.78
C ASN A 12 -6.17 -16.69 10.28
N GLU A 13 -5.20 -16.87 11.18
CA GLU A 13 -4.37 -15.77 11.67
C GLU A 13 -3.59 -15.09 10.54
N GLN A 14 -2.96 -15.87 9.66
CA GLN A 14 -2.25 -15.34 8.49
C GLN A 14 -3.17 -14.59 7.53
N MET A 15 -4.37 -15.14 7.25
CA MET A 15 -5.35 -14.48 6.39
C MET A 15 -5.85 -13.16 7.00
N ILE A 16 -6.10 -13.13 8.31
CA ILE A 16 -6.52 -11.91 9.00
C ILE A 16 -5.42 -10.85 8.96
N ALA A 17 -4.16 -11.25 9.16
CA ALA A 17 -3.02 -10.34 9.06
C ALA A 17 -2.88 -9.73 7.65
N GLU A 18 -3.08 -10.54 6.60
CA GLU A 18 -3.06 -10.06 5.22
C GLU A 18 -4.20 -9.05 4.96
N ILE A 19 -5.42 -9.36 5.41
CA ILE A 19 -6.57 -8.47 5.27
C ILE A 19 -6.35 -7.15 6.01
N ASP A 20 -5.82 -7.19 7.24
CA ASP A 20 -5.50 -5.98 7.99
C ASP A 20 -4.48 -5.11 7.26
N PHE A 21 -3.43 -5.72 6.70
CA PHE A 21 -2.43 -5.01 5.92
C PHE A 21 -3.01 -4.38 4.63
N ILE A 22 -3.88 -5.09 3.92
CA ILE A 22 -4.60 -4.55 2.75
C ILE A 22 -5.45 -3.34 3.16
N MET A 23 -6.21 -3.45 4.25
CA MET A 23 -7.05 -2.38 4.76
C MET A 23 -6.22 -1.17 5.23
N ALA A 24 -5.08 -1.40 5.86
CA ALA A 24 -4.14 -0.36 6.26
C ALA A 24 -3.61 0.42 5.04
N LYS A 25 -3.22 -0.28 3.96
CA LYS A 25 -2.82 0.36 2.69
C LYS A 25 -3.97 1.14 2.06
N GLY A 26 -5.19 0.60 2.07
CA GLY A 26 -6.38 1.29 1.56
C GLY A 26 -6.64 2.61 2.30
N LYS A 27 -6.64 2.58 3.64
CA LYS A 27 -6.78 3.79 4.48
C LYS A 27 -5.67 4.81 4.21
N LEU A 28 -4.43 4.35 4.06
CA LEU A 28 -3.29 5.20 3.75
C LEU A 28 -3.45 5.88 2.38
N SER A 29 -3.87 5.13 1.36
CA SER A 29 -4.12 5.66 0.01
C SER A 29 -5.16 6.79 0.03
N VAL A 30 -6.28 6.59 0.72
CA VAL A 30 -7.31 7.62 0.90
C VAL A 30 -6.76 8.85 1.63
N LYS A 31 -6.04 8.64 2.74
CA LYS A 31 -5.42 9.74 3.51
C LYS A 31 -4.45 10.58 2.66
N MET A 32 -3.69 9.93 1.80
CA MET A 32 -2.68 10.58 0.94
C MET A 32 -3.25 11.15 -0.37
N LYS A 33 -4.51 10.84 -0.71
CA LYS A 33 -5.06 11.03 -2.06
C LYS A 33 -4.16 10.40 -3.13
N ALA A 34 -3.69 9.19 -2.85
CA ALA A 34 -2.81 8.44 -3.73
C ALA A 34 -3.59 7.80 -4.90
N GLN A 35 -2.84 7.30 -5.88
CA GLN A 35 -3.36 6.60 -7.04
C GLN A 35 -2.62 5.27 -7.21
N GLU A 36 -3.31 4.25 -7.70
CA GLU A 36 -2.70 2.97 -8.06
C GLU A 36 -1.70 3.16 -9.21
N PRO A 37 -0.43 2.75 -9.04
CA PRO A 37 0.56 2.84 -10.10
C PRO A 37 0.38 1.71 -11.12
N VAL A 38 0.66 1.99 -12.39
CA VAL A 38 0.80 0.96 -13.43
C VAL A 38 2.22 0.42 -13.39
N ILE A 39 2.36 -0.89 -13.11
CA ILE A 39 3.66 -1.56 -13.12
C ILE A 39 3.95 -2.08 -14.53
N ASN A 40 5.15 -1.77 -15.05
CA ASN A 40 5.62 -2.21 -16.36
C ASN A 40 7.00 -2.90 -16.25
N ALA A 41 7.36 -3.66 -17.28
CA ALA A 41 8.66 -4.34 -17.38
C ALA A 41 9.73 -3.47 -18.07
N ASP A 42 9.33 -2.37 -18.69
CA ASP A 42 10.18 -1.51 -19.53
C ASP A 42 10.99 -0.48 -18.71
N LEU A 43 10.96 -0.58 -17.37
CA LEU A 43 11.62 0.31 -16.43
C LEU A 43 11.24 1.80 -16.58
N VAL A 44 10.09 2.06 -17.20
CA VAL A 44 9.58 3.43 -17.39
C VAL A 44 8.97 3.93 -16.08
N MET A 45 9.38 5.12 -15.65
CA MET A 45 8.81 5.78 -14.48
C MET A 45 8.27 7.16 -14.87
N ASN A 46 6.95 7.28 -14.89
CA ASN A 46 6.27 8.54 -15.15
C ASN A 46 5.38 8.93 -13.97
N LEU A 47 5.90 9.82 -13.12
CA LEU A 47 5.22 10.35 -11.95
C LEU A 47 4.65 11.74 -12.27
N LYS A 48 3.32 11.87 -12.22
CA LYS A 48 2.62 13.12 -12.46
C LYS A 48 2.16 13.73 -11.13
N ASN A 49 2.53 14.99 -10.88
CA ASN A 49 2.20 15.72 -9.65
C ASN A 49 2.51 14.93 -8.36
N ALA A 50 3.62 14.20 -8.36
CA ALA A 50 4.02 13.40 -7.22
C ALA A 50 4.40 14.27 -6.02
N ARG A 51 4.04 13.81 -4.83
CA ARG A 51 4.27 14.49 -3.55
C ARG A 51 5.09 13.57 -2.65
N HIS A 52 6.02 14.14 -1.89
CA HIS A 52 6.77 13.38 -0.91
C HIS A 52 5.84 12.88 0.21
N PRO A 53 5.77 11.56 0.49
CA PRO A 53 4.78 10.98 1.41
C PRO A 53 4.79 11.52 2.86
N LEU A 54 5.96 11.93 3.35
CA LEU A 54 6.16 12.36 4.75
C LEU A 54 6.04 13.88 4.97
N ILE A 55 5.95 14.68 3.90
CA ILE A 55 5.79 16.14 4.03
C ILE A 55 4.30 16.44 4.14
N ASP A 56 3.93 17.40 4.99
CA ASP A 56 2.55 17.85 5.13
C ASP A 56 1.94 18.13 3.74
N PRO A 57 0.81 17.49 3.37
CA PRO A 57 0.12 17.70 2.10
C PRO A 57 -0.20 19.17 1.79
N LYS A 58 -0.28 20.03 2.81
CA LYS A 58 -0.50 21.48 2.66
C LYS A 58 0.75 22.24 2.25
N ASN A 59 1.93 21.74 2.60
CA ASN A 59 3.21 22.42 2.38
C ASN A 59 4.01 21.82 1.21
N VAL A 60 3.73 20.57 0.84
CA VAL A 60 4.47 19.86 -0.21
C VAL A 60 4.14 20.41 -1.60
N VAL A 61 5.17 20.73 -2.37
CA VAL A 61 5.03 21.15 -3.77
C VAL A 61 5.08 19.91 -4.67
N PRO A 62 4.06 19.65 -5.50
CA PRO A 62 4.06 18.50 -6.41
C PRO A 62 5.10 18.66 -7.52
N SER A 63 5.72 17.55 -7.93
CA SER A 63 6.71 17.52 -9.00
C SER A 63 6.39 16.44 -10.04
N ASN A 64 6.76 16.70 -11.29
CA ASN A 64 6.70 15.71 -12.38
C ASN A 64 8.07 15.07 -12.56
N ILE A 65 8.13 13.76 -12.64
CA ILE A 65 9.37 13.00 -12.84
C ILE A 65 9.12 12.01 -13.98
N ASN A 66 9.99 11.99 -14.98
CA ASN A 66 9.90 11.08 -16.12
C ASN A 66 11.30 10.58 -16.47
N ILE A 67 11.49 9.26 -16.39
CA ILE A 67 12.70 8.54 -16.80
C ILE A 67 12.35 7.26 -17.55
#